data_AF-A0A954Z0D6-F1
#
_entry.id   AF-A0A954Z0D6-F1
#
_cell.length_a   1.000
_cell.length_b   1.000
_cell.length_c   1.000
_cell.angle_alpha   90.00
_cell.angle_beta   90.00
_cell.angle_gamma   90.00
#
_symmetry.space_group_name_H-M   'P 1'
#
loop_
_entity.id
_entity.type
_entity.pdbx_description
1 polymer ?
#
loop_
_entity_poly.entity_id
_entity_poly.type
_entity_poly.pdbx_seq_one_letter_code
_entity_poly.pdbx_strand_id
1 'polypeptide(L)'
;MALSANREVNHYVDQELRTVALAASTRVYKGALIEWGPTGYARPVTGAGQFVGLAYEEGDNSGGDDGDVSVRVYTMGDFGLPLAGAVQGSVGAAVYASDDATLTLDSDAATFVGYVQGLESAGNIVLRLAGDGPARMSPIDHRTANFGVSARQSGTTFTNAGAGGTITATLPQSAAKGTTFAFVCMADQALRIAPGAAGGIYIKGAKQADNKYVSITDIGDFVHLIADGNGDWVAVASIGGADADISVEA
;
A
#
# COMPACT_ATOMS: atom_id res chain seq x y z
N MET A 1 -23.06 14.99 -5.65
CA MET A 1 -23.67 16.13 -6.39
C MET A 1 -22.87 16.28 -7.68
N ALA A 2 -23.54 16.33 -8.84
CA ALA A 2 -22.84 16.50 -10.12
C ALA A 2 -22.34 17.95 -10.26
N LEU A 3 -21.23 18.15 -10.98
CA LEU A 3 -20.70 19.49 -11.26
C LEU A 3 -21.72 20.28 -12.09
N SER A 4 -22.17 21.42 -11.59
CA SER A 4 -23.12 22.32 -12.27
C SER A 4 -22.43 23.55 -12.90
N ALA A 5 -21.11 23.64 -12.78
CA ALA A 5 -20.26 24.65 -13.40
C ALA A 5 -18.82 24.11 -13.51
N ASN A 6 -17.98 24.82 -14.28
CA ASN A 6 -16.56 24.52 -14.36
C ASN A 6 -15.94 24.53 -12.96
N ARG A 7 -15.10 23.53 -12.69
CA ARG A 7 -14.27 23.48 -11.49
C ARG A 7 -12.84 23.69 -11.94
N GLU A 8 -12.23 24.75 -11.43
CA GLU A 8 -10.78 24.89 -11.49
C GLU A 8 -10.17 23.75 -10.65
N VAL A 9 -9.43 22.87 -11.31
CA VAL A 9 -8.75 21.74 -10.67
C VAL A 9 -7.27 22.03 -10.75
N ASN A 10 -6.60 22.03 -9.59
CA ASN A 10 -5.14 22.10 -9.56
C ASN A 10 -4.59 20.88 -10.29
N HIS A 11 -3.92 21.12 -11.41
CA HIS A 11 -3.21 20.10 -12.19
C HIS A 11 -1.72 20.27 -11.94
N TYR A 12 -1.12 19.28 -11.28
CA TYR A 12 0.33 19.22 -11.04
C TYR A 12 0.95 18.50 -12.25
N VAL A 13 1.23 19.28 -13.30
CA VAL A 13 1.67 18.80 -14.63
C VAL A 13 3.01 18.06 -14.56
N ASP A 14 3.83 18.41 -13.58
CA ASP A 14 5.18 17.90 -13.40
C ASP A 14 5.18 17.12 -12.09
N GLN A 15 5.28 15.79 -12.14
CA GLN A 15 5.42 14.98 -10.92
C GLN A 15 6.73 15.31 -10.16
N GLU A 16 7.61 16.12 -10.74
CA GLU A 16 8.90 16.49 -10.17
C GLU A 16 8.71 17.29 -8.88
N LEU A 17 7.89 18.35 -8.91
CA LEU A 17 7.70 19.27 -7.78
C LEU A 17 6.28 19.16 -7.23
N ARG A 18 6.17 18.77 -5.96
CA ARG A 18 4.88 18.67 -5.26
C ARG A 18 4.84 19.60 -4.06
N THR A 19 3.75 20.34 -3.91
CA THR A 19 3.49 21.10 -2.67
C THR A 19 2.94 20.17 -1.60
N VAL A 20 3.53 20.20 -0.41
CA VAL A 20 3.09 19.45 0.78
C VAL A 20 2.96 20.40 1.96
N ALA A 21 1.93 20.17 2.78
CA ALA A 21 1.65 20.95 3.96
C ALA A 21 2.50 20.44 5.14
N LEU A 22 3.16 21.33 5.86
CA LEU A 22 4.03 20.99 6.98
C LEU A 22 3.23 20.68 8.25
N ALA A 23 3.76 19.77 9.06
CA ALA A 23 3.25 19.52 10.40
C ALA A 23 3.43 20.75 11.30
N ALA A 24 2.62 20.85 12.34
CA ALA A 24 2.73 21.87 13.38
C ALA A 24 4.12 21.84 14.03
N SER A 25 4.56 22.99 14.54
CA SER A 25 5.80 23.11 15.31
C SER A 25 7.05 22.51 14.61
N THR A 26 7.08 22.53 13.28
CA THR A 26 8.12 21.86 12.47
C THR A 26 8.79 22.83 11.52
N ARG A 27 10.11 22.73 11.38
CA ARG A 27 10.88 23.42 10.35
C ARG A 27 11.56 22.41 9.43
N VAL A 28 11.54 22.70 8.14
CA VAL A 28 12.17 21.91 7.08
C VAL A 28 13.17 22.80 6.37
N TYR A 29 14.42 22.36 6.26
CA TYR A 29 15.45 23.05 5.50
C TYR A 29 15.46 22.60 4.04
N LYS A 30 15.91 23.48 3.14
CA LYS A 30 16.16 23.10 1.76
C LYS A 30 17.17 21.95 1.69
N GLY A 31 16.86 20.92 0.90
CA GLY A 31 17.66 19.71 0.77
C GLY A 31 17.42 18.66 1.86
N ALA A 32 16.55 18.93 2.84
CA ALA A 32 16.17 17.93 3.83
C ALA A 32 15.33 16.81 3.21
N LEU A 33 15.52 15.59 3.71
CA LEU A 33 14.65 14.45 3.41
C LEU A 33 13.37 14.58 4.23
N ILE A 34 12.22 14.41 3.57
CA ILE A 34 10.90 14.60 4.18
C ILE A 34 10.15 13.26 4.23
N GLU A 35 9.42 13.03 5.33
CA GLU A 35 8.47 11.93 5.49
C GLU A 35 7.05 12.42 5.83
N TRP A 36 6.06 11.55 5.62
CA TRP A 36 4.72 11.76 6.15
C TRP A 36 4.70 11.44 7.66
N GLY A 37 4.26 12.41 8.46
CA GLY A 37 3.93 12.19 9.86
C GLY A 37 2.61 11.42 10.03
N PRO A 38 2.34 10.92 11.25
CA PRO A 38 1.14 10.14 11.54
C PRO A 38 -0.18 10.91 11.35
N THR A 39 -0.12 12.25 11.37
CA THR A 39 -1.28 13.14 11.14
C THR A 39 -1.51 13.46 9.66
N GLY A 40 -0.69 12.94 8.75
CA GLY A 40 -0.81 13.18 7.31
C GLY A 40 -0.14 14.47 6.82
N TYR A 41 0.64 15.15 7.67
CA TYR A 41 1.42 16.33 7.31
C TYR A 41 2.91 16.00 7.17
N ALA A 42 3.59 16.75 6.31
CA ALA A 42 5.00 16.54 6.01
C ALA A 42 5.90 17.03 7.14
N ARG A 43 6.96 16.27 7.45
CA ARG A 43 7.97 16.61 8.46
C ARG A 43 9.36 16.09 8.05
N PRO A 44 10.45 16.58 8.66
CA PRO A 44 11.78 15.98 8.50
C PRO A 44 11.76 14.47 8.80
N VAL A 45 12.55 13.69 8.06
CA VAL A 45 12.66 12.23 8.29
C VAL A 45 13.08 11.94 9.74
N THR A 46 12.44 10.94 10.34
CA THR A 46 12.76 10.44 11.69
C THR A 46 13.03 8.93 11.72
N GLY A 47 13.00 8.27 10.57
CA GLY A 47 13.22 6.83 10.43
C GLY A 47 11.99 5.94 10.65
N ALA A 48 10.80 6.54 10.80
CA ALA A 48 9.56 5.83 11.10
C ALA A 48 8.39 6.17 10.17
N GLY A 49 8.54 7.19 9.33
CA GLY A 49 7.52 7.62 8.39
C GLY A 49 7.75 7.06 6.98
N GLN A 50 6.88 7.46 6.07
CA GLN A 50 7.06 7.15 4.66
C GLN A 50 7.69 8.33 3.93
N PHE A 51 8.69 8.06 3.09
CA PHE A 51 9.37 9.09 2.33
C PHE A 51 8.44 9.83 1.35
N VAL A 52 8.56 11.16 1.37
CA VAL A 52 7.78 12.10 0.56
C VAL A 52 8.62 12.63 -0.60
N GLY A 53 9.88 12.96 -0.31
CA GLY A 53 10.76 13.63 -1.27
C GLY A 53 11.86 14.44 -0.60
N LEU A 54 12.62 15.16 -1.43
CA LEU A 54 13.68 16.07 -1.02
C LEU A 54 13.16 17.52 -1.01
N ALA A 55 13.37 18.28 0.05
CA ALA A 55 12.89 19.66 0.16
C ALA A 55 13.50 20.57 -0.92
N TYR A 56 12.67 21.21 -1.74
CA TYR A 56 13.12 22.20 -2.74
C TYR A 56 13.43 23.55 -2.10
N GLU A 57 12.69 23.90 -1.05
CA GLU A 57 12.79 25.16 -0.33
C GLU A 57 12.69 24.93 1.18
N GLU A 58 13.10 25.94 1.94
CA GLU A 58 12.91 25.96 3.39
C GLU A 58 11.46 26.34 3.73
N GLY A 59 10.90 25.74 4.76
CA GLY A 59 9.65 26.17 5.37
C GLY A 59 9.71 26.07 6.89
N ASP A 60 9.27 27.12 7.57
CA ASP A 60 9.27 27.21 9.02
C ASP A 60 7.82 27.30 9.52
N ASN A 61 7.30 26.18 10.02
CA ASN A 61 6.00 26.08 10.69
C ASN A 61 6.17 25.92 12.21
N SER A 62 7.31 26.35 12.77
CA SER A 62 7.64 26.13 14.19
C SER A 62 6.66 26.78 15.17
N GLY A 63 5.91 27.80 14.73
CA GLY A 63 4.90 28.48 15.53
C GLY A 63 3.47 28.31 15.03
N GLY A 64 3.23 27.48 14.02
CA GLY A 64 1.93 27.28 13.39
C GLY A 64 1.29 25.94 13.73
N ASP A 65 0.00 25.84 13.42
CA ASP A 65 -0.77 24.61 13.44
C ASP A 65 -0.48 23.75 12.19
N ASP A 66 -1.02 22.54 12.16
CA ASP A 66 -0.85 21.61 11.04
C ASP A 66 -1.35 22.24 9.73
N GLY A 67 -0.44 22.41 8.77
CA GLY A 67 -0.73 22.89 7.41
C GLY A 67 -0.77 24.40 7.19
N ASP A 68 -0.44 25.21 8.19
CA ASP A 68 -0.33 26.68 8.04
C ASP A 68 0.73 27.10 7.02
N VAL A 69 1.82 26.32 6.93
CA VAL A 69 2.90 26.51 5.96
C VAL A 69 2.99 25.29 5.04
N SER A 70 3.28 25.54 3.76
CA SER A 70 3.52 24.50 2.77
C SER A 70 4.87 24.71 2.09
N VAL A 71 5.52 23.61 1.72
CA VAL A 71 6.79 23.60 0.99
C VAL A 71 6.68 22.74 -0.26
N ARG A 72 7.51 23.05 -1.25
CA ARG A 72 7.68 22.18 -2.41
C ARG A 72 8.76 21.14 -2.16
N VAL A 73 8.53 19.95 -2.69
CA VAL A 73 9.44 18.80 -2.63
C VAL A 73 9.70 18.21 -4.00
N TYR A 74 10.92 17.73 -4.22
CA TYR A 74 11.24 16.83 -5.32
C TYR A 74 10.76 15.43 -5.00
N THR A 75 9.83 14.89 -5.78
CA THR A 75 9.32 13.51 -5.56
C THR A 75 9.99 12.45 -6.44
N MET A 76 10.72 12.89 -7.48
CA MET A 76 11.52 12.06 -8.36
C MET A 76 12.80 12.80 -8.76
N GLY A 77 13.81 12.05 -9.23
CA GLY A 77 15.08 12.59 -9.72
C GLY A 77 16.30 11.90 -9.12
N ASP A 78 17.47 12.26 -9.65
CA ASP A 78 18.78 11.77 -9.22
C ASP A 78 19.52 12.91 -8.50
N PHE A 79 19.96 12.68 -7.26
CA PHE A 79 20.59 13.69 -6.42
C PHE A 79 21.91 13.18 -5.83
N GLY A 80 22.94 14.02 -5.89
CA GLY A 80 24.22 13.77 -5.21
C GLY A 80 24.08 13.97 -3.70
N LEU A 81 24.21 12.91 -2.91
CA LEU A 81 24.07 12.95 -1.46
C LEU A 81 25.16 12.12 -0.74
N PRO A 82 25.59 12.55 0.45
CA PRO A 82 26.55 11.79 1.24
C PRO A 82 25.92 10.50 1.78
N LEU A 83 26.62 9.38 1.61
CA LEU A 83 26.28 8.09 2.21
C LEU A 83 27.56 7.48 2.77
N ALA A 84 27.68 7.48 4.10
CA ALA A 84 28.85 6.93 4.77
C ALA A 84 29.04 5.44 4.44
N GLY A 85 30.27 5.05 4.09
CA GLY A 85 30.58 3.66 3.73
C GLY A 85 30.17 3.24 2.32
N ALA A 86 29.63 4.16 1.49
CA ALA A 86 29.34 3.86 0.10
C ALA A 86 30.61 3.53 -0.71
N VAL A 87 30.54 2.42 -1.45
CA VAL A 87 31.60 1.92 -2.33
C VAL A 87 31.03 1.63 -3.72
N GLN A 88 31.89 1.31 -4.69
CA GLN A 88 31.44 1.01 -6.06
C GLN A 88 30.43 -0.16 -6.12
N GLY A 89 30.56 -1.13 -5.20
CA GLY A 89 29.62 -2.25 -5.08
C GLY A 89 28.25 -1.88 -4.49
N SER A 90 28.06 -0.66 -3.98
CA SER A 90 26.78 -0.17 -3.47
C SER A 90 25.81 0.24 -4.58
N VAL A 91 26.25 0.33 -5.84
CA VAL A 91 25.37 0.67 -6.97
C VAL A 91 24.24 -0.36 -7.10
N GLY A 92 23.00 0.11 -7.14
CA GLY A 92 21.78 -0.69 -7.13
C GLY A 92 21.26 -1.04 -5.73
N ALA A 93 21.99 -0.74 -4.65
CA ALA A 93 21.52 -0.99 -3.29
C ALA A 93 20.36 -0.05 -2.90
N ALA A 94 19.47 -0.57 -2.06
CA ALA A 94 18.46 0.23 -1.37
C ALA A 94 19.14 1.17 -0.38
N VAL A 95 18.63 2.39 -0.29
CA VAL A 95 19.11 3.43 0.63
C VAL A 95 17.98 3.84 1.54
N TYR A 96 18.31 4.00 2.82
CA TYR A 96 17.42 4.44 3.87
C TYR A 96 17.96 5.72 4.50
N ALA A 97 17.13 6.41 5.26
CA ALA A 97 17.48 7.62 5.99
C ALA A 97 17.08 7.50 7.45
N SER A 98 18.04 7.70 8.35
CA SER A 98 17.82 7.68 9.80
C SER A 98 17.32 9.03 10.33
N ASP A 99 17.65 10.10 9.63
CA ASP A 99 17.19 11.46 9.88
C ASP A 99 17.08 12.22 8.55
N ASP A 100 16.82 13.52 8.60
CA ASP A 100 16.57 14.37 7.44
C ASP A 100 17.81 14.72 6.60
N ALA A 101 19.01 14.30 7.03
CA ALA A 101 20.27 14.53 6.33
C ALA A 101 21.20 13.30 6.25
N THR A 102 20.90 12.22 6.99
CA THR A 102 21.78 11.06 7.13
C THR A 102 21.22 9.85 6.39
N LEU A 103 21.95 9.43 5.35
CA LEU A 103 21.66 8.20 4.60
C LEU A 103 22.41 7.00 5.20
N THR A 104 21.80 5.82 5.09
CA THR A 104 22.34 4.54 5.54
C THR A 104 21.96 3.40 4.58
N LEU A 105 22.74 2.33 4.59
CA LEU A 105 22.43 1.06 3.93
C LEU A 105 21.73 0.06 4.88
N ASP A 106 21.59 0.43 6.16
CA ASP A 106 20.86 -0.33 7.16
C ASP A 106 19.39 0.13 7.19
N SER A 107 18.47 -0.82 7.15
CA SER A 107 17.04 -0.55 7.22
C SER A 107 16.51 -0.40 8.64
N ASP A 108 17.29 -0.74 9.66
CA ASP A 108 16.85 -0.67 11.06
C ASP A 108 16.57 0.77 11.49
N ALA A 109 15.36 1.01 12.00
CA ALA A 109 14.86 2.33 12.39
C ALA A 109 15.12 3.45 11.33
N ALA A 110 15.01 3.12 10.04
CA ALA A 110 15.27 4.05 8.95
C ALA A 110 14.18 4.03 7.88
N THR A 111 13.95 5.19 7.26
CA THR A 111 12.94 5.38 6.21
C THR A 111 13.55 5.06 4.84
N PHE A 112 12.93 4.19 4.04
CA PHE A 112 13.39 3.93 2.68
C PHE A 112 13.23 5.17 1.79
N VAL A 113 14.30 5.60 1.11
CA VAL A 113 14.32 6.84 0.30
C VAL A 113 14.60 6.62 -1.19
N GLY A 114 15.20 5.48 -1.57
CA GLY A 114 15.55 5.24 -2.96
C GLY A 114 16.65 4.21 -3.20
N TYR A 115 17.31 4.32 -4.35
CA TYR A 115 18.36 3.41 -4.79
C TYR A 115 19.59 4.14 -5.31
N VAL A 116 20.77 3.59 -5.05
CA VAL A 116 22.04 4.11 -5.58
C VAL A 116 22.11 3.88 -7.09
N GLN A 117 22.23 4.95 -7.89
CA GLN A 117 22.45 4.86 -9.35
C GLN A 117 23.93 4.92 -9.73
N GLY A 118 24.75 5.53 -8.90
CA GLY A 118 26.17 5.73 -9.16
C GLY A 118 26.92 6.21 -7.93
N LEU A 119 28.24 6.12 -7.99
CA LEU A 119 29.13 6.67 -6.98
C LEU A 119 29.86 7.87 -7.59
N GLU A 120 29.67 9.06 -7.02
CA GLU A 120 30.38 10.26 -7.47
C GLU A 120 31.80 10.30 -6.91
N SER A 121 31.95 9.89 -5.64
CA SER A 121 33.22 9.72 -4.94
C SER A 121 33.02 8.83 -3.72
N ALA A 122 34.10 8.40 -3.06
CA ALA A 122 33.99 7.62 -1.83
C ALA A 122 33.12 8.37 -0.79
N GLY A 123 32.04 7.74 -0.35
CA GLY A 123 31.09 8.35 0.58
C GLY A 123 30.05 9.29 -0.03
N ASN A 124 30.00 9.48 -1.36
CA ASN A 124 28.98 10.27 -2.05
C ASN A 124 28.36 9.49 -3.21
N ILE A 125 27.03 9.38 -3.19
CA ILE A 125 26.25 8.63 -4.17
C ILE A 125 25.36 9.53 -5.01
N VAL A 126 25.00 9.03 -6.18
CA VAL A 126 23.82 9.50 -6.92
C VAL A 126 22.63 8.68 -6.43
N LEU A 127 21.77 9.28 -5.61
CA LEU A 127 20.53 8.67 -5.14
C LEU A 127 19.40 8.95 -6.13
N ARG A 128 18.78 7.90 -6.66
CA ARG A 128 17.47 8.02 -7.31
C ARG A 128 16.38 7.93 -6.27
N LEU A 129 15.61 9.00 -6.13
CA LEU A 129 14.47 9.03 -5.22
C LEU A 129 13.43 7.99 -5.64
N ALA A 130 12.94 7.22 -4.67
CA ALA A 130 11.80 6.32 -4.86
C ALA A 130 10.74 6.65 -3.79
N GLY A 131 10.06 7.79 -4.00
CA GLY A 131 8.89 8.13 -3.20
C GLY A 131 7.66 7.42 -3.76
N ASP A 132 7.19 6.34 -3.13
CA ASP A 132 5.99 5.60 -3.54
C ASP A 132 4.66 6.36 -3.30
N GLY A 133 4.71 7.67 -2.99
CA GLY A 133 3.56 8.45 -2.51
C GLY A 133 3.12 8.00 -1.11
N PRO A 134 1.99 8.45 -0.54
CA PRO A 134 1.46 7.89 0.70
C PRO A 134 1.18 6.38 0.53
N ALA A 135 1.34 5.60 1.60
CA ALA A 135 1.34 4.15 1.56
C ALA A 135 0.04 3.70 0.94
N ARG A 136 0.12 2.76 -0.01
CA ARG A 136 -1.07 2.14 -0.57
C ARG A 136 -1.72 1.31 0.53
N MET A 137 -2.59 1.94 1.31
CA MET A 137 -3.40 1.26 2.30
C MET A 137 -4.24 0.22 1.59
N SER A 138 -4.12 -1.04 2.01
CA SER A 138 -5.05 -2.07 1.57
C SER A 138 -6.37 -1.84 2.31
N PRO A 139 -7.46 -1.44 1.62
CA PRO A 139 -8.71 -1.14 2.30
C PRO A 139 -9.29 -2.40 2.94
N ILE A 140 -9.91 -2.24 4.11
CA ILE A 140 -10.70 -3.27 4.77
C ILE A 140 -12.18 -2.88 4.64
N ASP A 141 -13.00 -3.82 4.17
CA ASP A 141 -14.44 -3.61 3.95
C ASP A 141 -15.25 -4.68 4.72
N HIS A 142 -15.98 -4.22 5.74
CA HIS A 142 -16.84 -5.06 6.57
C HIS A 142 -18.23 -5.20 5.93
N ARG A 143 -18.69 -6.43 5.73
CA ARG A 143 -19.99 -6.73 5.12
C ARG A 143 -20.86 -7.55 6.06
N THR A 144 -22.13 -7.18 6.16
CA THR A 144 -23.13 -7.84 7.02
C THR A 144 -24.22 -8.58 6.24
N ALA A 145 -24.14 -8.57 4.91
CA ALA A 145 -25.06 -9.24 3.99
C ALA A 145 -24.33 -9.68 2.71
N ASN A 146 -24.98 -10.53 1.91
CA ASN A 146 -24.46 -11.00 0.62
C ASN A 146 -24.09 -9.84 -0.31
N PHE A 147 -23.02 -9.99 -1.07
CA PHE A 147 -22.53 -8.94 -1.96
C PHE A 147 -21.76 -9.46 -3.16
N GLY A 148 -21.79 -8.67 -4.24
CA GLY A 148 -20.87 -8.84 -5.37
C GLY A 148 -19.56 -8.07 -5.14
N VAL A 149 -18.45 -8.71 -5.48
CA VAL A 149 -17.11 -8.11 -5.53
C VAL A 149 -16.85 -7.66 -6.96
N SER A 150 -16.37 -6.42 -7.13
CA SER A 150 -15.96 -5.89 -8.42
C SER A 150 -14.46 -6.07 -8.61
N ALA A 151 -14.00 -6.39 -9.83
CA ALA A 151 -12.57 -6.45 -10.17
C ALA A 151 -11.84 -5.13 -9.89
N ARG A 152 -12.57 -4.00 -9.85
CA ARG A 152 -12.02 -2.68 -9.49
C ARG A 152 -11.58 -2.58 -8.03
N GLN A 153 -12.04 -3.48 -7.16
CA GLN A 153 -11.70 -3.52 -5.74
C GLN A 153 -10.46 -4.39 -5.48
N SER A 154 -9.70 -4.75 -6.51
CA SER A 154 -8.51 -5.59 -6.35
C SER A 154 -7.55 -5.01 -5.31
N GLY A 155 -7.09 -5.85 -4.38
CA GLY A 155 -6.27 -5.47 -3.22
C GLY A 155 -7.06 -5.19 -1.94
N THR A 156 -8.39 -5.21 -1.98
CA THR A 156 -9.23 -5.08 -0.77
C THR A 156 -9.25 -6.36 0.05
N THR A 157 -9.26 -6.21 1.37
CA THR A 157 -9.61 -7.26 2.34
C THR A 157 -11.08 -7.14 2.74
N PHE A 158 -11.87 -8.17 2.50
CA PHE A 158 -13.27 -8.22 2.92
C PHE A 158 -13.43 -9.06 4.19
N THR A 159 -14.35 -8.65 5.07
CA THR A 159 -14.68 -9.42 6.28
C THR A 159 -16.18 -9.47 6.52
N ASN A 160 -16.63 -10.44 7.31
CA ASN A 160 -18.03 -10.56 7.75
C ASN A 160 -18.29 -9.89 9.13
N ALA A 161 -17.42 -8.98 9.59
CA ALA A 161 -17.56 -8.36 10.91
C ALA A 161 -18.97 -7.74 11.10
N GLY A 162 -19.65 -8.12 12.18
CA GLY A 162 -21.01 -7.67 12.49
C GLY A 162 -22.14 -8.41 11.75
N ALA A 163 -21.84 -9.45 10.96
CA ALA A 163 -22.87 -10.29 10.35
C ALA A 163 -23.61 -11.10 11.43
N GLY A 164 -24.95 -11.13 11.33
CA GLY A 164 -25.82 -11.97 12.19
C GLY A 164 -26.24 -13.30 11.55
N GLY A 165 -25.69 -13.62 10.39
CA GLY A 165 -26.00 -14.80 9.60
C GLY A 165 -24.91 -15.06 8.57
N THR A 166 -24.96 -16.22 7.91
CA THR A 166 -24.08 -16.56 6.78
C THR A 166 -24.16 -15.49 5.69
N ILE A 167 -22.99 -15.05 5.18
CA ILE A 167 -22.90 -14.14 4.04
C ILE A 167 -22.10 -14.77 2.91
N THR A 168 -22.40 -14.38 1.67
CA THR A 168 -21.70 -14.81 0.46
C THR A 168 -21.14 -13.61 -0.29
N ALA A 169 -19.82 -13.62 -0.51
CA ALA A 169 -19.11 -12.75 -1.42
C ALA A 169 -19.01 -13.41 -2.80
N THR A 170 -19.60 -12.79 -3.82
CA THR A 170 -19.55 -13.30 -5.20
C THR A 170 -18.46 -12.58 -5.97
N LEU A 171 -17.40 -13.30 -6.34
CA LEU A 171 -16.28 -12.80 -7.12
C LEU A 171 -16.71 -12.41 -8.55
N PRO A 172 -15.99 -11.46 -9.17
CA PRO A 172 -16.30 -11.02 -10.52
C PRO A 172 -16.01 -12.12 -11.54
N GLN A 173 -16.96 -12.36 -12.44
CA GLN A 173 -16.75 -13.26 -13.57
C GLN A 173 -15.67 -12.70 -14.51
N SER A 174 -14.79 -13.58 -15.00
CA SER A 174 -13.75 -13.24 -15.97
C SER A 174 -12.83 -12.09 -15.51
N ALA A 175 -12.44 -12.09 -14.24
CA ALA A 175 -11.46 -11.15 -13.72
C ALA A 175 -10.13 -11.25 -14.49
N ALA A 176 -9.50 -10.11 -14.76
CA ALA A 176 -8.18 -10.09 -15.39
C ALA A 176 -7.18 -10.85 -14.52
N LYS A 177 -6.26 -11.60 -15.15
CA LYS A 177 -5.20 -12.33 -14.46
C LYS A 177 -4.45 -11.41 -13.48
N GLY A 178 -4.27 -11.87 -12.25
CA GLY A 178 -3.60 -11.09 -11.20
C GLY A 178 -4.53 -10.20 -10.35
N THR A 179 -5.83 -10.11 -10.68
CA THR A 179 -6.83 -9.53 -9.76
C THR A 179 -6.80 -10.29 -8.44
N THR A 180 -6.77 -9.59 -7.30
CA THR A 180 -6.52 -10.22 -6.00
C THR A 180 -7.43 -9.71 -4.89
N PHE A 181 -7.84 -10.59 -3.98
CA PHE A 181 -8.69 -10.27 -2.83
C PHE A 181 -8.34 -11.14 -1.62
N ALA A 182 -8.38 -10.55 -0.43
CA ALA A 182 -8.31 -11.31 0.82
C ALA A 182 -9.69 -11.34 1.48
N PHE A 183 -10.03 -12.46 2.12
CA PHE A 183 -11.25 -12.65 2.89
C PHE A 183 -10.88 -13.15 4.28
N VAL A 184 -11.43 -12.53 5.32
CA VAL A 184 -11.18 -12.91 6.72
C VAL A 184 -12.50 -13.01 7.47
N CYS A 185 -12.71 -14.11 8.19
CA CYS A 185 -13.85 -14.29 9.07
C CYS A 185 -13.59 -13.56 10.40
N MET A 186 -14.50 -12.65 10.79
CA MET A 186 -14.44 -11.82 12.00
C MET A 186 -15.77 -11.82 12.80
N ALA A 187 -16.82 -12.44 12.27
CA ALA A 187 -18.03 -12.78 13.00
C ALA A 187 -18.21 -14.30 12.98
N ASP A 188 -18.77 -14.85 14.05
CA ASP A 188 -19.06 -16.29 14.21
C ASP A 188 -20.23 -16.72 13.33
N GLN A 189 -20.04 -16.60 12.02
CA GLN A 189 -20.99 -16.83 10.94
C GLN A 189 -20.19 -17.24 9.71
N ALA A 190 -20.66 -18.22 8.95
CA ALA A 190 -19.98 -18.61 7.72
C ALA A 190 -19.84 -17.44 6.73
N LEU A 191 -18.62 -17.16 6.29
CA LEU A 191 -18.31 -16.30 5.15
C LEU A 191 -18.02 -17.19 3.95
N ARG A 192 -18.92 -17.18 2.97
CA ARG A 192 -18.82 -17.92 1.72
C ARG A 192 -18.21 -17.06 0.63
N ILE A 193 -17.35 -17.65 -0.20
CA ILE A 193 -16.72 -17.00 -1.34
C ILE A 193 -17.11 -17.80 -2.59
N ALA A 194 -17.94 -17.21 -3.44
CA ALA A 194 -18.35 -17.81 -4.71
C ALA A 194 -17.45 -17.27 -5.86
N PRO A 195 -16.90 -18.12 -6.74
CA PRO A 195 -15.97 -17.73 -7.81
C PRO A 195 -16.55 -16.88 -8.95
N GLY A 196 -17.86 -16.69 -9.00
CA GLY A 196 -18.57 -16.16 -10.17
C GLY A 196 -19.21 -17.28 -10.99
N ALA A 197 -20.04 -16.91 -11.97
CA ALA A 197 -20.79 -17.88 -12.77
C ALA A 197 -19.87 -18.68 -13.71
N ALA A 198 -19.80 -20.00 -13.53
CA ALA A 198 -18.92 -20.93 -14.24
C ALA A 198 -17.42 -20.81 -13.92
N GLY A 199 -17.06 -20.14 -12.82
CA GLY A 199 -15.71 -20.18 -12.27
C GLY A 199 -15.57 -21.21 -11.15
N GLY A 200 -14.35 -21.66 -10.89
CA GLY A 200 -13.97 -22.48 -9.74
C GLY A 200 -12.83 -21.84 -8.92
N ILE A 201 -12.61 -22.36 -7.71
CA ILE A 201 -11.50 -21.94 -6.84
C ILE A 201 -10.54 -23.11 -6.67
N TYR A 202 -9.27 -22.90 -7.01
CA TYR A 202 -8.17 -23.83 -6.76
C TYR A 202 -7.64 -23.65 -5.34
N ILE A 203 -7.73 -24.68 -4.51
CA ILE A 203 -7.19 -24.68 -3.15
C ILE A 203 -6.33 -25.93 -2.98
N LYS A 204 -5.08 -25.74 -2.50
CA LYS A 204 -4.11 -26.82 -2.26
C LYS A 204 -3.94 -27.77 -3.47
N GLY A 205 -4.00 -27.22 -4.69
CA GLY A 205 -3.82 -27.97 -5.95
C GLY A 205 -5.07 -28.63 -6.53
N ALA A 206 -6.24 -28.51 -5.88
CA ALA A 206 -7.50 -29.05 -6.38
C ALA A 206 -8.48 -27.93 -6.77
N LYS A 207 -9.10 -28.04 -7.95
CA LYS A 207 -10.17 -27.15 -8.40
C LYS A 207 -11.50 -27.60 -7.79
N GLN A 208 -12.25 -26.68 -7.18
CA GLN A 208 -13.66 -26.92 -6.86
C GLN A 208 -14.51 -27.00 -8.13
N ALA A 209 -15.66 -27.66 -8.06
CA ALA A 209 -16.62 -27.63 -9.15
C ALA A 209 -17.07 -26.20 -9.46
N ASP A 210 -17.34 -25.92 -10.72
CA ASP A 210 -17.75 -24.58 -11.14
C ASP A 210 -19.05 -24.17 -10.43
N ASN A 211 -19.17 -22.88 -10.07
CA ASN A 211 -20.27 -22.31 -9.28
C ASN A 211 -20.36 -22.78 -7.82
N LYS A 212 -19.40 -23.56 -7.32
CA LYS A 212 -19.33 -23.90 -5.89
C LYS A 212 -18.57 -22.84 -5.11
N TYR A 213 -19.04 -22.59 -3.89
CA TYR A 213 -18.41 -21.65 -2.98
C TYR A 213 -17.42 -22.35 -2.06
N VAL A 214 -16.43 -21.59 -1.61
CA VAL A 214 -15.59 -21.92 -0.45
C VAL A 214 -16.24 -21.30 0.78
N SER A 215 -16.28 -22.00 1.91
CA SER A 215 -16.70 -21.42 3.19
C SER A 215 -15.51 -21.31 4.13
N ILE A 216 -15.41 -20.19 4.83
CA ILE A 216 -14.61 -20.02 6.04
C ILE A 216 -15.58 -19.73 7.19
N THR A 217 -15.46 -20.42 8.33
CA THR A 217 -16.52 -20.44 9.35
C THR A 217 -16.07 -19.88 10.68
N ASP A 218 -14.78 -20.00 11.00
CA ASP A 218 -14.29 -19.65 12.33
C ASP A 218 -13.66 -18.27 12.32
N ILE A 219 -13.88 -17.52 13.39
CA ILE A 219 -13.26 -16.20 13.55
C ILE A 219 -11.73 -16.35 13.48
N GLY A 220 -11.11 -15.63 12.56
CA GLY A 220 -9.67 -15.70 12.28
C GLY A 220 -9.31 -16.52 11.04
N ASP A 221 -10.23 -17.33 10.51
CA ASP A 221 -10.02 -18.01 9.22
C ASP A 221 -9.86 -17.01 8.09
N PHE A 222 -9.03 -17.36 7.11
CA PHE A 222 -8.86 -16.52 5.93
C PHE A 222 -8.51 -17.28 4.66
N VAL A 223 -8.78 -16.63 3.53
CA VAL A 223 -8.31 -17.05 2.21
C VAL A 223 -7.90 -15.83 1.38
N HIS A 224 -6.76 -15.93 0.69
CA HIS A 224 -6.25 -14.95 -0.26
C HIS A 224 -6.29 -15.55 -1.66
N LEU A 225 -7.06 -14.91 -2.54
CA LEU A 225 -7.31 -15.38 -3.90
C LEU A 225 -6.65 -14.48 -4.94
N ILE A 226 -6.17 -15.09 -6.02
CA ILE A 226 -5.69 -14.41 -7.23
C ILE A 226 -6.38 -15.02 -8.45
N ALA A 227 -6.92 -14.19 -9.33
CA ALA A 227 -7.53 -14.62 -10.59
C ALA A 227 -6.47 -15.19 -11.55
N ASP A 228 -6.78 -16.32 -12.18
CA ASP A 228 -5.88 -16.95 -13.16
C ASP A 228 -6.01 -16.38 -14.59
N GLY A 229 -7.09 -15.62 -14.83
CA GLY A 229 -7.43 -15.00 -16.12
C GLY A 229 -8.37 -15.82 -17.00
N ASN A 230 -8.82 -17.00 -16.56
CA ASN A 230 -9.73 -17.89 -17.27
C ASN A 230 -11.10 -18.02 -16.58
N GLY A 231 -11.39 -17.13 -15.62
CA GLY A 231 -12.61 -17.17 -14.81
C GLY A 231 -12.47 -17.99 -13.52
N ASP A 232 -11.31 -18.61 -13.29
CA ASP A 232 -11.01 -19.33 -12.07
C ASP A 232 -10.12 -18.49 -11.12
N TRP A 233 -10.05 -18.93 -9.86
CA TRP A 233 -9.29 -18.29 -8.79
C TRP A 233 -8.33 -19.26 -8.14
N VAL A 234 -7.14 -18.81 -7.78
CA VAL A 234 -6.15 -19.61 -7.06
C VAL A 234 -5.98 -19.07 -5.65
N ALA A 235 -6.15 -19.93 -4.64
CA ALA A 235 -5.78 -19.62 -3.27
C ALA A 235 -4.27 -19.69 -3.10
N VAL A 236 -3.65 -18.53 -2.84
CA VAL A 236 -2.21 -18.37 -2.63
C VAL A 236 -1.81 -18.32 -1.15
N ALA A 237 -2.77 -18.03 -0.28
CA ALA A 237 -2.65 -18.17 1.15
C ALA A 237 -4.00 -18.53 1.76
N SER A 238 -3.98 -19.36 2.81
CA SER A 238 -5.13 -19.66 3.64
C SER A 238 -4.61 -20.26 4.95
N ILE A 239 -5.06 -19.78 6.11
CA ILE A 239 -4.95 -20.56 7.33
C ILE A 239 -6.20 -21.41 7.42
N GLY A 240 -5.99 -22.73 7.35
CA GLY A 240 -6.90 -23.67 7.98
C GLY A 240 -6.39 -23.87 9.39
N GLY A 241 -7.15 -23.44 10.40
CA GLY A 241 -7.06 -24.09 11.70
C GLY A 241 -7.20 -25.60 11.48
N ALA A 242 -6.41 -26.38 12.19
CA ALA A 242 -6.45 -27.83 12.08
C ALA A 242 -7.88 -28.33 12.35
N ASP A 243 -8.32 -29.27 11.50
CA ASP A 243 -9.58 -30.02 11.58
C ASP A 243 -10.78 -29.42 10.80
N ALA A 244 -11.42 -30.25 9.98
CA ALA A 244 -12.73 -30.13 9.31
C ALA A 244 -13.27 -28.86 8.57
N ASP A 245 -12.78 -27.63 8.72
CA ASP A 245 -13.66 -26.45 8.48
C ASP A 245 -13.61 -25.76 7.10
N ILE A 246 -12.69 -26.14 6.20
CA ILE A 246 -12.82 -25.80 4.77
C ILE A 246 -13.59 -26.92 4.05
N SER A 247 -14.92 -26.89 4.19
CA SER A 247 -15.77 -27.79 3.42
C SER A 247 -15.76 -27.36 1.95
N VAL A 248 -15.13 -28.19 1.12
CA VAL A 248 -15.30 -28.15 -0.33
C VAL A 248 -16.63 -28.87 -0.60
N GLU A 249 -17.67 -28.14 -1.01
CA GLU A 249 -18.83 -28.82 -1.60
C GLU A 249 -18.34 -29.57 -2.86
N ALA A 250 -18.62 -30.87 -2.92
CA ALA A 250 -18.43 -31.68 -4.12
C ALA A 250 -19.32 -31.18 -5.27
#